data_AF-A0A9P9YWP1-F1
#
_entry.id   AF-A0A9P9YWP1-F1
#
_cell.length_a   1.000
_cell.length_b   1.000
_cell.length_c   1.000
_cell.angle_alpha   90.00
_cell.angle_beta   90.00
_cell.angle_gamma   90.00
#
_symmetry.space_group_name_H-M   'P 1'
#
loop_
_entity.id
_entity.type
_entity.pdbx_description
1 polymer ?
#
loop_
_entity_poly.entity_id
_entity_poly.type
_entity_poly.pdbx_seq_one_letter_code
_entity_poly.pdbx_strand_id
1 'polypeptide(L)'
;MKGAIKHSLLTFIRGQRGCKLLAFNGHNYVRNRRSNLKTYWICSKKGSTKCNARVVTNVVEGVHKIVLESCHHTCLNTERKKRLSVTSSPVKGRNKSDKALSTGFIKAEADEDLTLELRTLNLSIEDLHNLQ
;
A
#
# COMPACT_ATOMS: atom_id res chain seq x y z
N MET A 1 -19.49 17.65 -13.76
CA MET A 1 -19.89 17.38 -12.36
C MET A 1 -18.70 16.73 -11.64
N LYS A 2 -17.93 17.51 -10.87
CA LYS A 2 -16.77 17.01 -10.11
C LYS A 2 -17.30 16.40 -8.82
N GLY A 3 -17.25 15.07 -8.70
CA GLY A 3 -17.71 14.35 -7.51
C GLY A 3 -16.93 14.81 -6.27
N ALA A 4 -17.65 15.08 -5.18
CA ALA A 4 -17.05 15.41 -3.89
C ALA A 4 -16.19 14.24 -3.41
N ILE A 5 -14.86 14.41 -3.45
CA ILE A 5 -13.93 13.45 -2.86
C ILE A 5 -14.05 13.63 -1.36
N LYS A 6 -14.78 12.72 -0.69
CA LYS A 6 -14.71 12.59 0.76
C LYS A 6 -13.24 12.31 1.08
N HIS A 7 -12.58 13.21 1.80
CA HIS A 7 -11.20 13.03 2.28
C HIS A 7 -11.19 11.91 3.34
N SER A 8 -11.45 10.67 2.94
CA SER A 8 -11.25 9.50 3.78
C SER A 8 -9.73 9.35 3.97
N LEU A 9 -9.30 9.39 5.23
CA LEU A 9 -7.90 9.24 5.61
C LEU A 9 -7.39 7.90 5.07
N LEU A 10 -6.50 7.97 4.08
CA LEU A 10 -5.75 6.81 3.64
C LEU A 10 -4.55 6.62 4.56
N THR A 11 -4.11 5.37 4.71
CA THR A 11 -2.90 5.08 5.48
C THR A 11 -2.10 3.99 4.79
N PHE A 12 -0.77 4.12 4.81
CA PHE A 12 0.11 3.06 4.35
C PHE A 12 0.53 2.17 5.51
N ILE A 13 0.34 0.87 5.36
CA ILE A 13 0.75 -0.13 6.35
C ILE A 13 1.73 -1.12 5.74
N ARG A 14 2.56 -1.75 6.58
CA ARG A 14 3.44 -2.84 6.15
C ARG A 14 2.74 -4.19 6.36
N GLY A 15 2.64 -4.97 5.30
CA GLY A 15 2.17 -6.36 5.36
C GLY A 15 3.19 -7.28 6.01
N GLN A 16 2.78 -8.52 6.32
CA GLN A 16 3.63 -9.53 6.99
C GLN A 16 4.92 -9.85 6.23
N ARG A 17 4.91 -9.73 4.90
CA ARG A 17 6.08 -9.97 4.02
C ARG A 17 6.85 -8.68 3.68
N GLY A 18 6.61 -7.59 4.43
CA GLY A 18 7.26 -6.29 4.21
C GLY A 18 6.66 -5.44 3.07
N CYS A 19 5.66 -5.96 2.34
CA CYS A 19 5.03 -5.20 1.24
C CYS A 19 4.21 -4.01 1.74
N LYS A 20 4.28 -2.86 1.04
CA LYS A 20 3.44 -1.67 1.30
C LYS A 20 1.99 -1.95 0.90
N LEU A 21 1.05 -1.72 1.80
CA LEU A 21 -0.40 -1.83 1.59
C LEU A 21 -1.06 -0.48 1.80
N LEU A 22 -2.16 -0.25 1.07
CA LEU A 22 -3.05 0.88 1.28
C LEU A 22 -4.22 0.43 2.16
N ALA A 23 -4.38 1.05 3.33
CA ALA A 23 -5.56 0.92 4.17
C ALA A 23 -6.49 2.10 3.89
N PHE A 24 -7.73 1.79 3.51
CA PHE A 24 -8.72 2.78 3.13
C PHE A 24 -10.13 2.21 3.32
N ASN A 25 -11.01 2.97 3.98
CA ASN A 25 -12.41 2.61 4.23
C ASN A 25 -12.58 1.20 4.86
N GLY A 26 -11.74 0.86 5.85
CA GLY A 26 -11.71 -0.46 6.49
C GLY A 26 -11.15 -1.60 5.63
N HIS A 27 -10.81 -1.34 4.36
CA HIS A 27 -10.28 -2.37 3.47
C HIS A 27 -8.78 -2.18 3.21
N ASN A 28 -8.10 -3.30 2.99
CA ASN A 28 -6.68 -3.33 2.67
C ASN A 28 -6.54 -3.60 1.17
N TYR A 29 -5.68 -2.83 0.51
CA TYR A 29 -5.40 -2.95 -0.91
C TYR A 29 -3.90 -3.18 -1.14
N VAL A 30 -3.59 -4.02 -2.12
CA VAL A 30 -2.24 -4.27 -2.60
C VAL A 30 -1.99 -3.43 -3.85
N ARG A 31 -0.74 -3.00 -4.06
CA ARG A 31 -0.34 -2.30 -5.27
C ARG A 31 -0.49 -3.24 -6.47
N ASN A 32 -1.25 -2.84 -7.48
CA ASN A 32 -1.41 -3.57 -8.73
C ASN A 32 -0.39 -3.09 -9.77
N ARG A 33 -0.38 -1.79 -10.03
CA ARG A 33 0.58 -1.13 -10.93
C ARG A 33 0.75 0.33 -10.54
N ARG A 34 1.84 0.94 -10.99
CA ARG A 34 2.10 2.38 -10.88
C ARG A 34 2.32 2.95 -12.28
N SER A 35 1.86 4.17 -12.50
CA SER A 35 2.05 4.91 -13.75
C SER A 35 2.25 6.38 -13.40
N ASN A 36 3.48 6.87 -13.54
CA ASN A 36 3.88 8.21 -13.12
C ASN A 36 3.45 8.47 -11.65
N LEU A 37 2.67 9.54 -11.42
CA LEU A 37 2.13 9.93 -10.12
C LEU A 37 0.95 9.07 -9.65
N LYS A 38 0.32 8.28 -10.54
CA LYS A 38 -0.83 7.45 -10.20
C LYS A 38 -0.41 6.06 -9.78
N THR A 39 -0.95 5.59 -8.66
CA THR A 39 -0.80 4.20 -8.21
C THR A 39 -2.17 3.54 -8.17
N TYR A 40 -2.27 2.39 -8.84
CA TYR A 40 -3.48 1.58 -8.91
C TYR A 40 -3.40 0.48 -7.86
N TRP A 41 -4.43 0.40 -7.04
CA TRP A 41 -4.55 -0.53 -5.93
C TRP A 41 -5.76 -1.45 -6.14
N ILE A 42 -5.59 -2.74 -5.81
CA ILE A 42 -6.65 -3.75 -5.87
C ILE A 42 -6.89 -4.32 -4.47
N CYS A 43 -8.10 -4.77 -4.20
CA CYS A 43 -8.42 -5.39 -2.92
C CYS A 43 -7.44 -6.55 -2.62
N SER A 44 -6.89 -6.58 -1.41
CA SER A 44 -5.99 -7.65 -0.94
C SER A 44 -6.63 -9.03 -0.97
N LYS A 45 -7.97 -9.11 -0.93
CA LYS A 45 -8.74 -10.35 -0.99
C LYS A 45 -9.12 -10.76 -2.42
N LYS A 46 -8.63 -10.07 -3.46
CA LYS A 46 -8.97 -10.40 -4.85
C LYS A 46 -8.68 -11.86 -5.21
N GLY A 47 -7.56 -12.42 -4.76
CA GLY A 47 -7.21 -13.82 -5.02
C GLY A 47 -8.13 -14.84 -4.35
N SER A 48 -8.64 -14.56 -3.15
CA SER A 48 -9.46 -15.50 -2.38
C SER A 48 -10.96 -15.33 -2.55
N THR A 49 -11.42 -14.10 -2.81
CA THR A 49 -12.85 -13.75 -2.87
C THR A 49 -13.30 -13.26 -4.24
N LYS A 50 -12.39 -13.19 -5.23
CA LYS A 50 -12.63 -12.57 -6.54
C LYS A 50 -13.15 -11.12 -6.46
N CYS A 51 -12.86 -10.43 -5.34
CA CYS A 51 -13.27 -9.04 -5.13
C CYS A 51 -12.71 -8.12 -6.23
N ASN A 52 -13.56 -7.25 -6.76
CA ASN A 52 -13.24 -6.34 -7.86
C ASN A 52 -13.00 -4.90 -7.41
N ALA A 53 -13.04 -4.63 -6.10
CA ALA A 53 -12.79 -3.30 -5.57
C ALA A 53 -11.39 -2.79 -5.93
N ARG A 54 -11.34 -1.52 -6.34
CA ARG A 54 -10.14 -0.83 -6.84
C ARG A 54 -10.08 0.58 -6.28
N VAL A 55 -8.87 1.04 -6.02
CA VAL A 55 -8.58 2.42 -5.60
C VAL A 55 -7.43 2.95 -6.43
N VAL A 56 -7.46 4.22 -6.80
CA VAL A 56 -6.33 4.91 -7.44
C VAL A 56 -5.91 6.07 -6.56
N THR A 57 -4.63 6.12 -6.23
CA THR A 57 -4.01 7.25 -5.54
C THR A 57 -3.19 8.06 -6.52
N ASN A 58 -3.13 9.37 -6.33
CA ASN A 58 -2.22 10.27 -7.03
C ASN A 58 -1.32 10.96 -6.00
N VAL A 59 -0.06 11.20 -6.35
CA VAL A 59 0.84 12.02 -5.52
C VAL A 59 0.77 13.44 -6.05
N VAL A 60 0.39 14.39 -5.19
CA VAL A 60 0.31 15.82 -5.50
C VAL A 60 1.03 16.53 -4.36
N GLU A 61 2.11 17.25 -4.68
CA GLU A 61 2.94 17.98 -3.69
C GLU A 61 3.49 17.05 -2.58
N GLY A 62 3.92 15.84 -2.94
CA GLY A 62 4.39 14.82 -1.99
C GLY A 62 3.29 14.19 -1.13
N VAL A 63 2.02 14.58 -1.33
CA VAL A 63 0.88 14.03 -0.60
C VAL A 63 0.10 13.04 -1.47
N HIS A 64 -0.07 11.82 -0.97
CA HIS A 64 -0.95 10.83 -1.59
C HIS A 64 -2.42 11.22 -1.38
N LYS A 65 -3.18 11.30 -2.47
CA LYS A 65 -4.63 11.61 -2.48
C LYS A 65 -5.38 10.50 -3.22
N ILE A 66 -6.56 10.10 -2.74
CA ILE A 66 -7.46 9.21 -3.50
C ILE A 66 -8.05 10.00 -4.67
N VAL A 67 -7.91 9.50 -5.90
CA VAL A 67 -8.49 10.11 -7.11
C VAL A 67 -9.56 9.26 -7.76
N LEU A 68 -9.60 7.96 -7.44
CA LEU A 68 -10.67 7.07 -7.86
C LEU A 68 -10.92 6.05 -6.76
N GLU A 69 -12.20 5.88 -6.43
CA GLU A 69 -12.68 4.86 -5.53
C GLU A 69 -13.74 4.03 -6.27
N SER A 70 -13.47 2.74 -6.45
CA SER A 70 -14.43 1.76 -6.99
C SER A 70 -14.69 0.74 -5.88
N CYS A 71 -15.61 1.07 -4.98
CA CYS A 71 -15.91 0.30 -3.76
C CYS A 71 -17.07 -0.68 -3.91
N HIS A 72 -17.04 -1.53 -4.94
CA HIS A 72 -17.88 -2.74 -4.96
C HIS A 72 -17.14 -3.90 -4.30
N HIS A 73 -17.17 -3.92 -2.96
CA HIS A 73 -16.61 -5.02 -2.18
C HIS A 73 -17.60 -6.18 -2.12
N THR A 74 -17.23 -7.30 -2.73
CA THR A 74 -17.89 -8.60 -2.51
C THR A 74 -17.25 -9.40 -1.38
N CYS A 75 -16.15 -8.88 -0.81
CA CYS A 75 -15.44 -9.52 0.30
C CYS A 75 -15.91 -8.96 1.64
N LEU A 76 -16.11 -9.83 2.62
CA LEU A 76 -16.34 -9.40 4.00
C LEU A 76 -15.09 -8.71 4.53
N ASN A 77 -15.26 -7.58 5.24
CA ASN A 77 -14.19 -7.00 6.01
C ASN A 77 -13.95 -7.81 7.29
N THR A 78 -13.31 -8.98 7.15
CA THR A 78 -12.63 -9.58 8.29
C THR A 78 -11.36 -8.77 8.50
N GLU A 79 -11.46 -7.69 9.27
CA GLU A 79 -10.31 -7.18 10.00
C GLU A 79 -9.62 -8.42 10.56
N ARG A 80 -8.38 -8.70 10.15
CA ARG A 80 -7.66 -9.84 10.73
C ARG A 80 -7.49 -9.46 12.19
N LYS A 81 -8.40 -9.96 13.05
CA LYS A 81 -8.35 -9.84 14.50
C LYS A 81 -6.90 -10.15 14.83
N LYS A 82 -6.13 -9.13 15.25
CA LYS A 82 -4.73 -9.33 15.65
C LYS A 82 -4.80 -10.53 16.57
N ARG A 83 -4.13 -11.63 16.21
CA ARG A 83 -4.01 -12.77 17.11
C ARG A 83 -3.34 -12.16 18.33
N LEU A 84 -4.13 -11.85 19.37
CA LEU A 84 -3.58 -11.44 20.66
C LEU A 84 -2.60 -12.55 20.99
N SER A 85 -1.33 -12.17 21.14
CA SER A 85 -0.28 -13.09 21.53
C SER A 85 -0.65 -13.62 22.92
N VAL A 86 -1.37 -14.73 22.96
CA VAL A 86 -1.54 -15.49 24.19
C VAL A 86 -0.18 -16.10 24.46
N THR A 87 0.54 -15.50 25.39
CA THR A 87 1.72 -16.07 26.02
C THR A 87 1.29 -17.34 26.75
N SER A 88 1.43 -18.48 26.09
CA SER A 88 1.38 -19.78 26.75
C SER A 88 2.50 -20.63 26.17
N SER A 89 3.61 -20.70 26.92
CA SER A 89 4.65 -21.71 26.74
C SER A 89 4.00 -23.10 26.78
N PRO A 90 4.44 -24.04 25.93
CA PRO A 90 5.16 -25.17 26.50
C PRO A 90 6.42 -25.56 25.73
N VAL A 91 7.34 -26.12 26.50
CA VAL A 91 8.70 -26.55 26.20
C VAL A 91 8.74 -27.80 25.29
N LYS A 92 9.91 -28.00 24.64
CA LYS A 92 10.49 -29.25 24.08
C LYS A 92 10.15 -29.51 22.60
N GLY A 93 11.05 -29.60 21.63
CA GLY A 93 12.52 -29.65 21.55
C GLY A 93 12.92 -30.70 20.50
N ARG A 94 13.64 -30.31 19.42
CA ARG A 94 14.70 -31.11 18.74
C ARG A 94 15.26 -30.39 17.50
N ASN A 95 16.57 -30.60 17.31
CA ASN A 95 17.51 -29.87 16.46
C ASN A 95 17.78 -30.52 15.08
N LYS A 96 18.52 -29.76 14.26
CA LYS A 96 19.31 -30.07 13.04
C LYS A 96 18.52 -30.02 11.72
N SER A 97 19.00 -29.40 10.63
CA SER A 97 20.37 -29.06 10.21
C SER A 97 20.37 -27.91 9.17
N ASP A 98 21.51 -27.25 9.09
CA ASP A 98 22.06 -26.36 8.06
C ASP A 98 21.40 -26.34 6.66
N LYS A 99 21.20 -25.16 6.03
CA LYS A 99 22.23 -24.43 5.25
C LYS A 99 21.60 -23.28 4.42
N ALA A 100 22.49 -22.35 4.07
CA ALA A 100 22.42 -21.41 2.96
C ALA A 100 21.57 -20.13 3.11
N LEU A 101 22.27 -19.13 3.66
CA LEU A 101 22.23 -17.73 3.22
C LEU A 101 21.98 -17.62 1.70
N SER A 102 20.85 -17.03 1.32
CA SER A 102 20.74 -16.38 0.01
C SER A 102 20.31 -14.93 0.22
N THR A 103 21.23 -14.05 -0.14
CA THR A 103 21.09 -12.62 -0.26
C THR A 103 19.93 -12.31 -1.20
N GLY A 104 18.74 -12.14 -0.63
CA GLY A 104 17.56 -11.68 -1.34
C GLY A 104 17.64 -10.17 -1.52
N PHE A 105 17.95 -9.74 -2.74
CA PHE A 105 17.77 -8.40 -3.28
C PHE A 105 16.74 -7.56 -2.48
N ILE A 106 17.22 -6.61 -1.68
CA ILE A 106 16.41 -5.47 -1.26
C ILE A 106 16.16 -4.67 -2.54
N LYS A 107 15.04 -4.99 -3.18
CA LYS A 107 14.63 -4.47 -4.48
C LYS A 107 14.52 -2.94 -4.41
N ALA A 108 14.98 -2.28 -5.48
CA ALA A 108 14.98 -0.85 -5.84
C ALA A 108 13.64 -0.08 -5.72
N GLU A 109 12.70 -0.56 -4.92
CA GLU A 109 11.33 -0.05 -4.77
C GLU A 109 11.25 1.17 -3.85
N ALA A 110 12.17 1.30 -2.89
CA ALA A 110 12.32 2.52 -2.09
C ALA A 110 12.91 3.66 -2.93
N ASP A 111 13.89 3.33 -3.77
CA ASP A 111 14.62 4.29 -4.59
C ASP A 111 13.72 4.90 -5.67
N GLU A 112 12.84 4.10 -6.29
CA GLU A 112 11.83 4.59 -7.24
C GLU A 112 10.77 5.48 -6.57
N ASP A 113 10.38 5.19 -5.33
CA ASP A 113 9.44 6.03 -4.58
C ASP A 113 10.09 7.38 -4.24
N LEU A 114 11.33 7.34 -3.75
CA LEU A 114 12.13 8.52 -3.45
C LEU A 114 12.39 9.38 -4.70
N THR A 115 12.68 8.74 -5.82
CA THR A 115 12.89 9.43 -7.10
C THR A 115 11.63 10.16 -7.55
N LEU A 116 10.43 9.61 -7.32
CA LEU A 116 9.20 10.29 -7.68
C LEU A 116 8.83 11.42 -6.70
N GLU A 117 9.09 11.24 -5.41
CA GLU A 117 8.98 12.31 -4.43
C GLU A 117 9.85 13.51 -4.84
N LEU A 118 11.12 13.25 -5.20
CA LEU A 118 12.05 14.27 -5.71
C LEU A 118 11.53 14.93 -7.00
N ARG A 119 10.99 14.16 -7.96
CA ARG A 119 10.39 14.74 -9.18
C ARG A 119 9.16 15.60 -8.88
N THR A 120 8.35 15.22 -7.89
CA THR A 120 7.14 15.97 -7.50
C THR A 120 7.50 17.29 -6.82
N LEU A 121 8.55 17.30 -6.00
CA LEU A 121 9.08 18.52 -5.39
C LEU A 121 9.62 19.49 -6.45
N ASN A 122 10.28 19.00 -7.49
CA ASN A 122 10.79 19.85 -8.57
C ASN A 122 9.68 20.49 -9.42
N LEU A 123 8.61 19.76 -9.77
CA LEU A 123 7.45 20.33 -10.49
C LEU A 123 6.78 21.47 -9.71
N SER A 124 6.76 21.38 -8.37
CA SER A 124 6.17 22.42 -7.51
C SER A 124 6.93 23.75 -7.51
N ILE A 125 8.24 23.74 -7.78
CA ILE A 125 9.07 24.95 -7.86
C ILE A 125 8.86 25.63 -9.22
N GLU A 126 8.75 24.84 -10.29
CA GLU A 126 8.47 25.34 -11.63
C GLU A 126 7.07 25.97 -11.72
N ASP A 127 6.07 25.40 -11.04
CA ASP A 127 4.72 25.98 -10.95
C ASP A 127 4.68 27.30 -10.15
N LEU A 128 5.58 27.49 -9.18
CA LEU A 128 5.74 28.77 -8.44
C LEU A 128 6.36 29.87 -9.31
N HIS A 129 7.31 29.53 -10.18
CA HIS A 129 7.88 30.50 -11.13
C HIS A 129 6.88 30.93 -12.21
N ASN A 130 5.84 30.13 -12.47
CA ASN A 130 4.74 30.48 -13.39
C ASN A 130 3.64 31.34 -12.74
N LEU A 131 3.77 31.69 -11.46
CA LEU A 131 2.84 32.56 -10.70
C LEU A 131 3.39 33.98 -10.45
N GLN A 132 4.55 34.32 -10.99
CA GLN A 132 5.13 35.68 -11.02
C GLN A 132 5.11 36.23 -12.44
#